data_AF-A0A0U3IDZ5-F1
#
_entry.id   AF-A0A0U3IDZ5-F1
#
_cell.length_a   1.000
_cell.length_b   1.000
_cell.length_c   1.000
_cell.angle_alpha   90.00
_cell.angle_beta   90.00
_cell.angle_gamma   90.00
#
_symmetry.space_group_name_H-M   'P 1'
#
loop_
_entity.id
_entity.type
_entity.pdbx_description
1 polymer ?
#
loop_
_entity_poly.entity_id
_entity_poly.type
_entity_poly.pdbx_seq_one_letter_code
_entity_poly.pdbx_strand_id
1 'polypeptide(L)'
;MQIEHPSSETEARALQETLAAQVISEDQFDSITTIAGTDVAYDDATNQLVGAIVVLNASTLDIIETQVVTESVRFPYIPGLFSFRELPPLLSAFEQLTHKPDMIVCDGQGLAHPRRFGLACHLGVTLDIPTIGCGKTRLTGTHKALIEMRGASAKLIDNEQVIGEVLRTQDNIKPVYVSVGHKVSLSTARDWILKLTPKYRLPETTRQADQQVNRALKALQAQS
;
A
#
# COMPACT_ATOMS: atom_id res chain seq x y z
N MET A 1 -14.34 1.42 13.23
CA MET A 1 -14.28 2.77 12.63
C MET A 1 -15.43 2.91 11.63
N GLN A 2 -16.24 3.97 11.71
CA GLN A 2 -17.21 4.25 10.65
C GLN A 2 -16.52 5.12 9.59
N ILE A 3 -16.25 4.54 8.43
CA ILE A 3 -15.84 5.31 7.25
C ILE A 3 -17.11 5.80 6.59
N GLU A 4 -17.20 7.09 6.32
CA GLU A 4 -18.22 7.60 5.40
C GLU A 4 -17.92 7.04 4.00
N HIS A 5 -18.75 6.10 3.54
CA HIS A 5 -18.71 5.66 2.16
C HIS A 5 -19.42 6.72 1.31
N PRO A 6 -18.71 7.37 0.37
CA PRO A 6 -19.35 8.33 -0.50
C PRO A 6 -20.44 7.63 -1.32
N SER A 7 -21.61 8.24 -1.41
CA SER A 7 -22.76 7.72 -2.15
C SER A 7 -22.73 8.14 -3.63
N SER A 8 -21.83 9.06 -3.99
CA SER A 8 -21.62 9.55 -5.36
C SER A 8 -20.15 9.80 -5.68
N GLU A 9 -19.83 9.89 -6.98
CA GLU A 9 -18.48 10.26 -7.45
C GLU A 9 -18.05 11.64 -6.94
N THR A 10 -18.97 12.60 -6.91
CA THR A 10 -18.72 13.96 -6.43
C THR A 10 -18.34 13.98 -4.95
N GLU A 11 -19.08 13.23 -4.12
CA GLU A 11 -18.75 13.08 -2.70
C GLU A 11 -17.40 12.40 -2.49
N ALA A 12 -17.12 11.34 -3.27
CA ALA A 12 -15.85 10.63 -3.19
C ALA A 12 -14.66 11.54 -3.52
N ARG A 13 -14.81 12.43 -4.50
CA ARG A 13 -13.79 13.42 -4.88
C ARG A 13 -13.58 14.44 -3.78
N ALA A 14 -14.64 15.03 -3.24
CA ALA A 14 -14.55 16.01 -2.16
C ALA A 14 -13.91 15.42 -0.89
N LEU A 15 -14.28 14.19 -0.54
CA LEU A 15 -13.67 13.46 0.58
C LEU A 15 -12.19 13.17 0.29
N GLN A 16 -11.84 12.73 -0.91
CA GLN A 16 -10.46 12.50 -1.31
C GLN A 16 -9.59 13.76 -1.17
N GLU A 17 -10.09 14.92 -1.60
CA GLU A 17 -9.38 16.20 -1.47
C GLU A 17 -9.17 16.59 0.00
N THR A 18 -10.20 16.40 0.83
CA THR A 18 -10.15 16.68 2.27
C THR A 18 -9.13 15.79 2.98
N LEU A 19 -9.10 14.50 2.65
CA LEU A 19 -8.15 13.56 3.25
C LEU A 19 -6.73 13.73 2.70
N ALA A 20 -6.59 14.11 1.42
CA ALA A 20 -5.28 14.37 0.82
C ALA A 20 -4.53 15.51 1.52
N ALA A 21 -5.25 16.54 1.97
CA ALA A 21 -4.67 17.64 2.75
C ALA A 21 -4.11 17.21 4.12
N GLN A 22 -4.47 16.02 4.62
CA GLN A 22 -4.02 15.49 5.91
C GLN A 22 -2.77 14.61 5.80
N VAL A 23 -2.26 14.36 4.58
CA VAL A 23 -1.07 13.55 4.38
C VAL A 23 0.16 14.27 4.92
N ILE A 24 0.84 13.63 5.88
CA ILE A 24 2.12 14.10 6.44
C ILE A 24 3.26 13.36 5.74
N SER A 25 4.21 14.11 5.19
CA SER A 25 5.38 13.57 4.45
C SER A 25 6.69 13.64 5.24
N GLU A 26 6.57 13.65 6.56
CA GLU A 26 7.65 13.71 7.53
C GLU A 26 7.53 12.53 8.49
N ASP A 27 8.66 12.07 9.03
CA ASP A 27 8.68 10.95 9.96
C ASP A 27 7.99 11.34 11.28
N GLN A 28 6.90 10.65 11.62
CA GLN A 28 6.19 10.82 12.89
C GLN A 28 5.96 9.47 13.56
N PHE A 29 7.04 8.90 14.09
CA PHE A 29 7.07 7.66 14.84
C PHE A 29 8.39 7.57 15.62
N ASP A 30 8.38 6.90 16.77
CA ASP A 30 9.58 6.76 17.61
C ASP A 30 10.45 5.57 17.16
N SER A 31 9.84 4.38 17.06
CA SER A 31 10.51 3.15 16.67
C SER A 31 9.57 2.21 15.94
N ILE A 32 10.09 1.49 14.94
CA ILE A 32 9.34 0.49 14.18
C ILE A 32 9.85 -0.90 14.56
N THR A 33 9.06 -1.63 15.33
CA THR A 33 9.32 -3.01 15.78
C THR A 33 8.48 -4.02 15.00
N THR A 34 7.30 -3.59 14.54
CA THR A 34 6.37 -4.37 13.75
C THR A 34 6.00 -3.62 12.49
N ILE A 35 5.86 -4.34 11.38
CA ILE A 35 5.52 -3.76 10.09
C ILE A 35 4.57 -4.67 9.35
N ALA A 36 3.48 -4.12 8.80
CA ALA A 36 2.51 -4.91 8.07
C ALA A 36 2.64 -4.75 6.56
N GLY A 37 2.30 -5.82 5.83
CA GLY A 37 2.00 -5.76 4.41
C GLY A 37 0.50 -5.87 4.18
N THR A 38 -0.01 -5.13 3.19
CA THR A 38 -1.41 -5.23 2.75
C THR A 38 -1.50 -5.55 1.28
N ASP A 39 -2.50 -6.35 0.92
CA ASP A 39 -2.86 -6.61 -0.47
C ASP A 39 -4.37 -6.81 -0.58
N VAL A 40 -4.93 -6.50 -1.75
CA VAL A 40 -6.34 -6.70 -2.08
C VAL A 40 -6.41 -7.31 -3.47
N ALA A 41 -7.22 -8.35 -3.62
CA ALA A 41 -7.56 -8.86 -4.94
C ALA A 41 -9.07 -9.00 -5.11
N TYR A 42 -9.46 -8.93 -6.37
CA TYR A 42 -10.83 -9.05 -6.80
C TYR A 42 -11.05 -10.37 -7.52
N ASP A 43 -12.17 -11.02 -7.24
CA ASP A 43 -12.68 -12.14 -8.02
C ASP A 43 -13.83 -11.66 -8.92
N ASP A 44 -13.54 -11.53 -10.22
CA ASP A 44 -14.52 -11.12 -11.23
C ASP A 44 -15.73 -12.06 -11.30
N ALA A 45 -15.53 -13.35 -11.00
CA ALA A 45 -16.57 -14.38 -11.10
C ALA A 45 -17.64 -14.24 -10.01
N THR A 46 -17.22 -13.99 -8.76
CA THR A 46 -18.14 -13.92 -7.60
C THR A 46 -18.44 -12.48 -7.14
N ASN A 47 -17.84 -11.47 -7.77
CA ASN A 47 -17.93 -10.07 -7.38
C ASN A 47 -17.50 -9.82 -5.91
N GLN A 48 -16.50 -10.57 -5.44
CA GLN A 48 -15.94 -10.48 -4.10
C GLN A 48 -14.54 -9.85 -4.10
N LEU A 49 -14.22 -9.14 -3.03
CA LEU A 49 -12.90 -8.62 -2.71
C LEU A 49 -12.33 -9.41 -1.54
N VAL A 50 -11.06 -9.78 -1.66
CA VAL A 50 -10.27 -10.38 -0.59
C VAL A 50 -9.19 -9.38 -0.21
N GLY A 51 -9.22 -8.90 1.04
CA GLY A 51 -8.16 -8.10 1.61
C GLY A 51 -7.36 -8.90 2.65
N ALA A 52 -6.05 -8.74 2.65
CA ALA A 52 -5.19 -9.33 3.68
C ALA A 52 -4.29 -8.27 4.31
N ILE A 53 -4.05 -8.43 5.61
CA ILE A 53 -3.00 -7.73 6.35
C ILE A 53 -2.14 -8.75 7.08
N VAL A 54 -0.83 -8.69 6.84
CA VAL A 54 0.16 -9.57 7.46
C VAL A 54 1.15 -8.75 8.26
N VAL A 55 1.18 -8.92 9.57
CA VAL A 55 2.09 -8.25 10.49
C VAL A 55 3.37 -9.07 10.63
N LEU A 56 4.51 -8.43 10.40
CA LEU A 56 5.84 -9.01 10.50
C LEU A 56 6.65 -8.35 11.61
N ASN A 57 7.59 -9.09 12.18
CA ASN A 57 8.68 -8.50 12.94
C ASN A 57 9.58 -7.68 12.00
N ALA A 58 9.80 -6.40 12.30
CA ALA A 58 10.52 -5.49 11.41
C ALA A 58 12.03 -5.78 11.27
N SER A 59 12.58 -6.66 12.12
CA SER A 59 13.99 -7.06 12.11
C SER A 59 14.19 -8.44 11.48
N THR A 60 13.39 -9.43 11.86
CA THR A 60 13.54 -10.82 11.38
C THR A 60 12.71 -11.11 10.14
N LEU A 61 11.67 -10.31 9.88
CA LEU A 61 10.65 -10.51 8.85
C LEU A 61 9.78 -11.75 9.06
N ASP A 62 9.80 -12.32 10.27
CA ASP A 62 8.92 -13.42 10.65
C ASP A 62 7.48 -12.92 10.80
N ILE A 63 6.52 -13.75 10.38
CA ILE A 63 5.10 -13.45 10.54
C ILE A 63 4.72 -13.53 12.02
N ILE A 64 4.12 -12.45 12.52
CA ILE A 64 3.53 -12.36 13.85
C ILE A 64 2.04 -12.69 13.78
N GLU A 65 1.34 -12.07 12.84
CA GLU A 65 -0.11 -12.20 12.70
C GLU A 65 -0.55 -12.05 11.24
N THR A 66 -1.66 -12.68 10.87
CA THR A 66 -2.27 -12.55 9.55
C THR A 66 -3.79 -12.49 9.73
N GLN A 67 -4.41 -11.50 9.08
CA GLN A 67 -5.85 -11.40 8.98
C GLN A 67 -6.24 -11.31 7.51
N VAL A 68 -7.27 -12.07 7.12
CA VAL A 68 -7.81 -12.11 5.76
C VAL A 68 -9.31 -11.96 5.84
N VAL A 69 -9.85 -11.04 5.06
CA VAL A 69 -11.28 -10.73 5.03
C VAL A 69 -11.77 -10.80 3.59
N THR A 70 -12.91 -11.47 3.41
CA THR A 70 -13.64 -11.51 2.14
C THR A 70 -14.93 -10.69 2.28
N GLU A 71 -15.15 -9.75 1.38
CA GLU A 71 -16.35 -8.90 1.35
C GLU A 71 -16.88 -8.70 -0.07
N SER A 72 -18.18 -8.43 -0.20
CA SER A 72 -18.77 -8.03 -1.47
C SER A 72 -18.38 -6.60 -1.85
N VAL A 73 -18.18 -6.35 -3.14
CA VAL A 73 -17.90 -4.99 -3.65
C VAL A 73 -19.06 -4.05 -3.35
N ARG A 74 -18.79 -2.95 -2.64
CA ARG A 74 -19.80 -1.91 -2.29
C ARG A 74 -19.70 -0.64 -3.13
N PHE A 75 -18.60 -0.43 -3.86
CA PHE A 75 -18.35 0.79 -4.64
C PHE A 75 -17.99 0.46 -6.10
N PRO A 76 -18.58 1.14 -7.09
CA PRO A 76 -18.33 0.86 -8.50
C PRO A 76 -16.89 1.18 -8.92
N TYR A 77 -16.45 0.59 -10.04
CA TYR A 77 -15.14 0.93 -10.62
C TYR A 77 -15.15 2.34 -11.22
N ILE A 78 -14.49 3.28 -10.55
CA ILE A 78 -14.27 4.64 -11.05
C ILE A 78 -12.77 4.94 -11.12
N PRO A 79 -12.20 5.19 -12.31
CA PRO A 79 -10.78 5.49 -12.46
C PRO A 79 -10.27 6.61 -11.55
N GLY A 80 -9.30 6.26 -10.70
CA GLY A 80 -8.66 7.16 -9.74
C GLY A 80 -9.42 7.40 -8.43
N LEU A 81 -10.47 6.62 -8.16
CA LEU A 81 -11.14 6.45 -6.85
C LEU A 81 -11.04 5.00 -6.34
N PHE A 82 -10.06 4.24 -6.84
CA PHE A 82 -9.92 2.80 -6.59
C PHE A 82 -9.72 2.46 -5.10
N SER A 83 -9.12 3.38 -4.34
CA SER A 83 -8.95 3.20 -2.90
C SER A 83 -10.28 3.08 -2.14
N PHE A 84 -11.37 3.71 -2.58
CA PHE A 84 -12.70 3.53 -1.95
C PHE A 84 -13.26 2.11 -2.11
N ARG A 85 -12.77 1.38 -3.10
CA ARG A 85 -13.14 -0.02 -3.34
C ARG A 85 -12.24 -0.99 -2.56
N GLU A 86 -10.95 -0.71 -2.46
CA GLU A 86 -9.97 -1.62 -1.83
C GLU A 86 -9.79 -1.40 -0.33
N LEU A 87 -10.02 -0.18 0.15
CA LEU A 87 -9.82 0.15 1.56
C LEU A 87 -10.76 -0.60 2.53
N PRO A 88 -12.05 -0.81 2.25
CA PRO A 88 -12.96 -1.45 3.20
C PRO A 88 -12.49 -2.82 3.73
N PRO A 89 -12.14 -3.81 2.89
CA PRO A 89 -11.68 -5.11 3.40
C PRO A 89 -10.34 -5.01 4.17
N LEU A 90 -9.47 -4.05 3.83
CA LEU A 90 -8.24 -3.82 4.60
C LEU A 90 -8.55 -3.28 6.00
N LEU A 91 -9.51 -2.37 6.13
CA LEU A 91 -9.88 -1.84 7.44
C LEU A 91 -10.57 -2.91 8.30
N SER A 92 -11.45 -3.73 7.71
CA SER A 92 -12.03 -4.90 8.39
C SER A 92 -10.96 -5.89 8.86
N ALA A 93 -9.93 -6.15 8.04
CA ALA A 93 -8.80 -7.00 8.42
C ALA A 93 -7.94 -6.36 9.51
N PHE A 94 -7.72 -5.04 9.44
CA PHE A 94 -6.96 -4.29 10.43
C PHE A 94 -7.66 -4.31 11.79
N GLU A 95 -8.98 -4.14 11.83
CA GLU A 95 -9.77 -4.17 13.08
C GLU A 95 -9.61 -5.49 13.82
N GLN A 96 -9.50 -6.61 13.10
CA GLN A 96 -9.31 -7.95 13.66
C GLN A 96 -7.90 -8.21 14.19
N LEU A 97 -6.91 -7.36 13.88
CA LEU A 97 -5.54 -7.53 14.39
C LEU A 97 -5.47 -7.36 15.89
N THR A 98 -4.84 -8.32 16.57
CA THR A 98 -4.44 -8.18 17.98
C THR A 98 -3.17 -7.35 18.09
N HIS A 99 -2.20 -7.56 17.19
CA HIS A 99 -0.95 -6.81 17.13
C HIS A 99 -1.07 -5.68 16.11
N LYS A 100 -1.25 -4.44 16.59
CA LYS A 100 -1.28 -3.28 15.70
C LYS A 100 0.14 -2.96 15.20
N PRO A 101 0.36 -2.85 13.88
CA PRO A 101 1.68 -2.58 13.33
C PRO A 101 2.11 -1.13 13.54
N ASP A 102 3.42 -0.89 13.72
CA ASP A 102 3.99 0.45 13.82
C ASP A 102 4.04 1.17 12.46
N MET A 103 4.08 0.40 11.36
CA MET A 103 4.10 0.89 9.99
C MET A 103 3.41 -0.09 9.05
N ILE A 104 2.84 0.39 7.96
CA ILE A 104 2.20 -0.44 6.94
C ILE A 104 2.79 -0.16 5.55
N VAL A 105 3.09 -1.22 4.81
CA VAL A 105 3.48 -1.17 3.39
C VAL A 105 2.35 -1.70 2.53
N CYS A 106 1.82 -0.86 1.65
CA CYS A 106 0.76 -1.22 0.73
C CYS A 106 1.33 -1.61 -0.64
N ASP A 107 0.81 -2.69 -1.24
CA ASP A 107 1.02 -2.96 -2.67
C ASP A 107 0.20 -1.97 -3.50
N GLY A 108 0.79 -0.80 -3.73
CA GLY A 108 0.08 0.32 -4.33
C GLY A 108 0.85 1.61 -4.18
N GLN A 109 0.21 2.71 -4.55
CA GLN A 109 0.80 4.04 -4.51
C GLN A 109 0.28 4.83 -3.30
N GLY A 110 1.10 5.76 -2.80
CA GLY A 110 0.70 6.85 -1.92
C GLY A 110 0.63 8.16 -2.71
N LEU A 111 1.57 9.09 -2.46
CA LEU A 111 1.66 10.37 -3.18
C LEU A 111 1.92 10.21 -4.69
N ALA A 112 2.47 9.07 -5.14
CA ALA A 112 2.69 8.74 -6.55
C ALA A 112 1.37 8.38 -7.27
N HIS A 113 0.39 9.25 -7.16
CA HIS A 113 -0.96 9.13 -7.68
C HIS A 113 -1.34 10.45 -8.38
N PRO A 114 -2.16 10.43 -9.46
CA PRO A 114 -2.60 11.66 -10.15
C PRO A 114 -3.23 12.72 -9.24
N ARG A 115 -3.81 12.28 -8.11
CA ARG A 115 -4.44 13.15 -7.10
C ARG A 115 -3.64 13.28 -5.79
N ARG A 116 -2.38 12.84 -5.79
CA ARG A 116 -1.53 12.79 -4.58
C ARG A 116 -2.14 12.03 -3.41
N PHE A 117 -3.04 11.08 -3.69
CA PHE A 117 -3.80 10.35 -2.68
C PHE A 117 -4.16 8.94 -3.15
N GLY A 118 -3.14 8.08 -3.22
CA GLY A 118 -3.31 6.65 -3.48
C GLY A 118 -3.74 5.85 -2.25
N LEU A 119 -3.82 4.53 -2.40
CA LEU A 119 -4.26 3.60 -1.34
C LEU A 119 -3.44 3.76 -0.04
N ALA A 120 -2.12 3.91 -0.14
CA ALA A 120 -1.25 4.04 1.04
C ALA A 120 -1.55 5.33 1.82
N CYS A 121 -1.80 6.44 1.13
CA CYS A 121 -2.23 7.69 1.77
C CYS A 121 -3.59 7.53 2.44
N HIS A 122 -4.54 6.94 1.73
CA HIS A 122 -5.89 6.76 2.24
C HIS A 122 -5.89 5.91 3.50
N LEU A 123 -5.26 4.73 3.47
CA LEU A 123 -5.14 3.86 4.63
C LEU A 123 -4.41 4.55 5.79
N GLY A 124 -3.31 5.26 5.51
CA GLY A 124 -2.50 5.90 6.55
C GLY A 124 -3.20 7.05 7.26
N VAL A 125 -3.87 7.93 6.52
CA VAL A 125 -4.69 9.00 7.11
C VAL A 125 -5.87 8.41 7.88
N THR A 126 -6.54 7.40 7.34
CA THR A 126 -7.70 6.79 8.00
C THR A 126 -7.34 6.05 9.29
N LEU A 127 -6.18 5.42 9.37
CA LEU A 127 -5.69 4.72 10.57
C LEU A 127 -4.82 5.59 11.48
N ASP A 128 -4.41 6.76 11.01
CA ASP A 128 -3.42 7.63 11.67
C ASP A 128 -2.05 6.96 11.92
N ILE A 129 -1.66 6.01 11.04
CA ILE A 129 -0.46 5.16 11.14
C ILE A 129 0.53 5.49 10.01
N PRO A 130 1.86 5.40 10.22
CA PRO A 130 2.85 5.50 9.16
C PRO A 130 2.62 4.50 8.02
N THR A 131 2.51 5.00 6.78
CA THR A 131 2.26 4.16 5.60
C THR A 131 3.20 4.47 4.45
N ILE A 132 3.60 3.42 3.73
CA ILE A 132 4.42 3.50 2.51
C ILE A 132 3.66 2.82 1.37
N GLY A 133 3.61 3.46 0.21
CA GLY A 133 3.22 2.83 -1.05
C GLY A 133 4.43 2.19 -1.73
N CYS A 134 4.35 0.91 -2.08
CA CYS A 134 5.35 0.20 -2.88
C CYS A 134 4.71 -0.41 -4.12
N GLY A 135 4.64 0.35 -5.21
CA GLY A 135 4.03 -0.09 -6.46
C GLY A 135 4.94 -0.98 -7.32
N LYS A 136 4.36 -2.05 -7.88
CA LYS A 136 4.99 -2.94 -8.87
C LYS A 136 5.27 -2.24 -10.22
N THR A 137 4.49 -1.23 -10.58
CA THR A 137 4.54 -0.50 -11.86
C THR A 137 4.39 1.01 -11.64
N ARG A 138 4.77 1.80 -12.66
CA ARG A 138 4.61 3.25 -12.65
C ARG A 138 3.15 3.62 -12.91
N LEU A 139 2.50 4.28 -11.96
CA LEU A 139 1.15 4.82 -12.17
C LEU A 139 1.18 6.19 -12.86
N THR A 140 2.05 7.10 -12.39
CA THR A 140 2.23 8.44 -12.93
C THR A 140 3.67 8.93 -12.75
N GLY A 141 3.99 10.08 -13.34
CA GLY A 141 5.30 10.72 -13.27
C GLY A 141 6.35 10.10 -14.20
N THR A 142 7.54 10.70 -14.17
CA THR A 142 8.70 10.32 -14.97
C THR A 142 9.95 10.28 -14.11
N HIS A 143 10.96 9.53 -14.53
CA HIS A 143 12.23 9.41 -13.81
C HIS A 143 13.36 9.17 -14.80
N LYS A 144 14.59 9.46 -14.36
CA LYS A 144 15.80 9.10 -15.11
C LYS A 144 16.05 7.59 -15.04
N ALA A 145 16.83 7.07 -15.99
CA ALA A 145 17.26 5.67 -15.92
C ALA A 145 18.09 5.40 -14.65
N LEU A 146 17.93 4.21 -14.08
CA LEU A 146 18.71 3.74 -12.94
C LEU A 146 19.79 2.77 -13.45
N ILE A 147 20.98 2.86 -12.85
CA ILE A 147 21.99 1.80 -12.98
C ILE A 147 21.44 0.45 -12.46
N GLU A 148 22.04 -0.65 -12.88
CA GLU A 148 21.53 -2.02 -12.62
C GLU A 148 21.96 -2.60 -11.26
N MET A 149 22.19 -1.74 -10.26
CA MET A 149 22.65 -2.11 -8.92
C MET A 149 21.57 -1.87 -7.84
N ARG A 150 21.44 -2.80 -6.89
CA ARG A 150 20.58 -2.70 -5.71
C ARG A 150 20.91 -1.43 -4.93
N GLY A 151 19.86 -0.74 -4.47
CA GLY A 151 19.96 0.55 -3.80
C GLY A 151 20.01 1.75 -4.75
N ALA A 152 20.23 1.56 -6.05
CA ALA A 152 20.12 2.65 -7.01
C ALA A 152 18.70 3.21 -6.98
N SER A 153 18.56 4.54 -6.89
CA SER A 153 17.28 5.22 -6.94
C SER A 153 17.30 6.47 -7.81
N ALA A 154 16.11 6.88 -8.25
CA ALA A 154 15.90 8.16 -8.92
C ALA A 154 14.57 8.75 -8.47
N LYS A 155 14.50 10.08 -8.36
CA LYS A 155 13.26 10.80 -8.07
C LYS A 155 12.22 10.51 -9.15
N LEU A 156 11.00 10.20 -8.72
CA LEU A 156 9.81 10.15 -9.56
C LEU A 156 9.15 11.53 -9.52
N ILE A 157 9.06 12.18 -10.69
CA ILE A 157 8.64 13.57 -10.82
C ILE A 157 7.37 13.67 -11.65
N ASP A 158 6.39 14.43 -11.17
CA ASP A 158 5.14 14.75 -11.86
C ASP A 158 4.81 16.22 -11.64
N ASN A 159 4.64 17.00 -12.73
CA ASN A 159 4.47 18.46 -12.69
C ASN A 159 5.51 19.17 -11.80
N GLU A 160 6.79 18.88 -12.04
CA GLU A 160 7.95 19.43 -11.28
C GLU A 160 8.01 19.05 -9.79
N GLN A 161 7.04 18.30 -9.28
CA GLN A 161 7.02 17.82 -7.90
C GLN A 161 7.59 16.41 -7.78
N VAL A 162 8.36 16.17 -6.73
CA VAL A 162 8.79 14.81 -6.37
C VAL A 162 7.63 14.11 -5.68
N ILE A 163 7.13 13.04 -6.30
CA ILE A 163 5.97 12.27 -5.83
C ILE A 163 6.37 10.89 -5.27
N GLY A 164 7.64 10.53 -5.40
CA GLY A 164 8.18 9.26 -4.94
C GLY A 164 9.60 9.04 -5.43
N GLU A 165 10.09 7.82 -5.28
CA GLU A 165 11.35 7.34 -5.87
C GLU A 165 11.13 6.03 -6.61
N VAL A 166 11.83 5.88 -7.72
CA VAL A 166 12.03 4.60 -8.35
C VAL A 166 13.25 3.97 -7.69
N LEU A 167 13.09 2.76 -7.15
CA LEU A 167 14.12 2.09 -6.33
C LEU A 167 14.42 0.71 -6.89
N ARG A 168 15.70 0.43 -7.16
CA ARG A 168 16.15 -0.91 -7.51
C ARG A 168 16.41 -1.72 -6.26
N THR A 169 15.54 -2.68 -5.98
CA THR A 169 15.64 -3.55 -4.81
C THR A 169 16.51 -4.78 -5.08
N GLN A 170 16.73 -5.20 -6.32
CA GLN A 170 17.61 -6.32 -6.66
C GLN A 170 18.44 -5.99 -7.91
N ASP A 171 19.70 -6.44 -7.94
CA ASP A 171 20.60 -6.25 -9.08
C ASP A 171 19.97 -6.77 -10.37
N ASN A 172 20.08 -6.01 -11.46
CA ASN A 172 19.56 -6.39 -12.79
C ASN A 172 18.05 -6.71 -12.85
N ILE A 173 17.27 -6.46 -11.79
CA ILE A 173 15.82 -6.68 -11.76
C ILE A 173 15.08 -5.34 -11.88
N LYS A 174 13.91 -5.35 -12.53
CA LYS A 174 13.03 -4.17 -12.65
C LYS A 174 12.80 -3.50 -11.28
N PRO A 175 12.93 -2.17 -11.18
CA PRO A 175 12.74 -1.45 -9.92
C PRO A 175 11.29 -1.47 -9.44
N VAL A 176 11.07 -1.01 -8.22
CA VAL A 176 9.75 -0.71 -7.62
C VAL A 176 9.56 0.81 -7.51
N TYR A 177 8.34 1.24 -7.27
CA TYR A 177 7.96 2.65 -7.14
C TYR A 177 7.56 2.91 -5.70
N VAL A 178 8.42 3.60 -4.96
CA VAL A 178 8.23 3.93 -3.54
C VAL A 178 7.62 5.32 -3.43
N SER A 179 6.57 5.46 -2.64
CA SER A 179 5.96 6.77 -2.36
C SER A 179 5.49 6.87 -0.92
N VAL A 180 5.52 8.08 -0.38
CA VAL A 180 4.96 8.38 0.94
C VAL A 180 3.47 8.07 0.94
N GLY A 181 3.00 7.36 1.96
CA GLY A 181 1.58 7.26 2.28
C GLY A 181 1.20 8.30 3.33
N HIS A 182 1.70 8.18 4.55
CA HIS A 182 1.40 9.07 5.67
C HIS A 182 2.47 8.94 6.76
N LYS A 183 2.79 10.02 7.49
CA LYS A 183 3.71 10.07 8.64
C LYS A 183 5.09 9.42 8.43
N VAL A 184 5.58 9.46 7.20
CA VAL A 184 6.90 8.94 6.84
C VAL A 184 7.51 9.84 5.76
N SER A 185 8.81 10.12 5.87
CA SER A 185 9.55 10.84 4.85
C SER A 185 9.88 9.93 3.66
N LEU A 186 10.07 10.51 2.48
CA LEU A 186 10.38 9.72 1.28
C LEU A 186 11.72 8.96 1.40
N SER A 187 12.72 9.56 2.04
CA SER A 187 14.01 8.91 2.32
C SER A 187 13.84 7.71 3.25
N THR A 188 13.08 7.88 4.32
CA THR A 188 12.83 6.79 5.28
C THR A 188 11.99 5.69 4.65
N ALA A 189 10.99 6.05 3.83
CA ALA A 189 10.22 5.08 3.06
C ALA A 189 11.10 4.24 2.14
N ARG A 190 12.02 4.87 1.38
CA ARG A 190 13.00 4.17 0.53
C ARG A 190 13.85 3.18 1.34
N ASP A 191 14.37 3.61 2.49
CA ASP A 191 15.26 2.80 3.31
C ASP A 191 14.53 1.58 3.90
N TRP A 192 13.28 1.77 4.34
CA TRP A 192 12.42 0.66 4.75
C TRP A 192 12.17 -0.32 3.61
N ILE A 193 11.79 0.14 2.43
CA ILE A 193 11.57 -0.76 1.29
C ILE A 193 12.83 -1.55 0.93
N LEU A 194 14.02 -0.93 0.99
CA LEU A 194 15.27 -1.63 0.76
C LEU A 194 15.55 -2.67 1.86
N LYS A 195 15.32 -2.33 3.13
CA LYS A 195 15.45 -3.25 4.28
C LYS A 195 14.50 -4.46 4.18
N LEU A 196 13.28 -4.24 3.74
CA LEU A 196 12.23 -5.28 3.61
C LEU A 196 12.39 -6.17 2.36
N THR A 197 13.38 -5.89 1.52
CA THR A 197 13.65 -6.65 0.29
C THR A 197 14.99 -7.38 0.33
N PRO A 198 15.36 -8.14 1.39
CA PRO A 198 16.71 -8.71 1.47
C PRO A 198 16.99 -9.74 0.36
N LYS A 199 15.96 -10.44 -0.11
CA LYS A 199 16.08 -11.57 -1.05
C LYS A 199 15.33 -11.39 -2.37
N TYR A 200 14.22 -10.66 -2.35
CA TYR A 200 13.31 -10.56 -3.49
C TYR A 200 13.12 -9.13 -3.97
N ARG A 201 12.58 -8.99 -5.18
CA ARG A 201 12.20 -7.70 -5.78
C ARG A 201 11.17 -6.95 -4.93
N LEU A 202 10.13 -7.65 -4.50
CA LEU A 202 9.04 -7.08 -3.71
C LEU A 202 9.32 -7.27 -2.22
N PRO A 203 8.95 -6.31 -1.36
CA PRO A 203 9.09 -6.43 0.08
C PRO A 203 8.46 -7.72 0.60
N GLU A 204 9.05 -8.32 1.64
CA GLU A 204 8.46 -9.50 2.29
C GLU A 204 7.04 -9.19 2.77
N THR A 205 6.77 -7.97 3.26
CA THR A 205 5.42 -7.50 3.61
C THR A 205 4.43 -7.70 2.47
N THR A 206 4.71 -7.16 1.28
CA THR A 206 3.87 -7.32 0.08
C THR A 206 3.75 -8.78 -0.34
N ARG A 207 4.86 -9.53 -0.33
CA ARG A 207 4.87 -10.93 -0.75
C ARG A 207 4.02 -11.82 0.13
N GLN A 208 4.07 -11.62 1.45
CA GLN A 208 3.26 -12.40 2.38
C GLN A 208 1.78 -12.06 2.22
N ALA A 209 1.41 -10.78 2.09
CA ALA A 209 0.02 -10.38 1.86
C ALA A 209 -0.54 -10.95 0.54
N ASP A 210 0.21 -10.83 -0.57
CA ASP A 210 -0.14 -11.37 -1.89
C ASP A 210 -0.36 -12.90 -1.85
N GLN A 211 0.46 -13.63 -1.09
CA GLN A 211 0.26 -15.08 -0.89
C GLN A 211 -1.04 -15.40 -0.15
N GLN A 212 -1.42 -14.61 0.86
CA GLN A 212 -2.64 -14.85 1.63
C GLN A 212 -3.90 -14.55 0.79
N VAL A 213 -3.88 -13.44 0.06
CA VAL A 213 -4.96 -13.08 -0.87
C VAL A 213 -5.14 -14.16 -1.93
N ASN A 214 -4.05 -14.58 -2.60
CA ASN A 214 -4.09 -15.64 -3.61
C ASN A 214 -4.58 -16.98 -3.05
N ARG A 215 -4.23 -17.32 -1.81
CA ARG A 215 -4.71 -18.54 -1.14
C ARG A 215 -6.22 -18.48 -0.88
N ALA A 216 -6.71 -17.35 -0.38
CA ALA A 216 -8.13 -17.15 -0.09
C ALA A 216 -8.97 -17.13 -1.38
N LEU A 217 -8.50 -16.48 -2.45
CA LEU A 217 -9.15 -16.51 -3.76
C LEU A 217 -9.33 -17.94 -4.29
N LYS A 218 -8.28 -18.75 -4.25
CA LYS A 218 -8.35 -20.16 -4.67
C LYS A 218 -9.36 -20.96 -3.85
N ALA A 219 -9.47 -20.68 -2.54
CA ALA A 219 -10.42 -21.35 -1.67
C ALA A 219 -11.88 -20.95 -2.00
N LEU A 220 -12.13 -19.69 -2.39
CA LEU A 220 -13.45 -19.22 -2.83
C LEU A 220 -13.87 -19.86 -4.16
N GLN A 221 -12.95 -19.89 -5.12
CA GLN A 221 -13.19 -20.49 -6.44
C GLN A 221 -13.41 -21.99 -6.38
N ALA A 222 -12.80 -22.70 -5.42
CA ALA A 222 -13.03 -24.12 -5.20
C ALA A 222 -14.38 -24.44 -4.54
N GLN A 223 -15.08 -23.43 -4.00
CA GLN A 223 -16.40 -23.57 -3.35
C GLN A 223 -17.56 -23.11 -4.24
N SER A 224 -17.26 -22.55 -5.42
CA SER A 224 -18.23 -22.06 -6.41
C SER A 224 -18.46 -23.10 -7.50
#